data_AF-A0A7V8XM15-F1
#
_entry.id   AF-A0A7V8XM15-F1
#
_cell.length_a   1.000
_cell.length_b   1.000
_cell.length_c   1.000
_cell.angle_alpha   90.00
_cell.angle_beta   90.00
_cell.angle_gamma   90.00
#
_symmetry.space_group_name_H-M   'P 1'
#
loop_
_entity.id
_entity.type
_entity.pdbx_description
1 polymer ?
#
loop_
_entity_poly.entity_id
_entity_poly.type
_entity_poly.pdbx_seq_one_letter_code
_entity_poly.pdbx_strand_id
1 'polypeptide(L)' 'MASPFVELDVEERLVKVTNPDKVLFPARGETKLDLVRYYLSVGEGIVRSLRERPTQLRRFPDG' A
#
# COMPACT_ATOMS: atom_id res chain seq x y z
N MET A 1 -10.95 -18.35 9.54
CA MET A 1 -9.50 -18.13 9.81
C MET A 1 -9.21 -16.65 9.71
N ALA A 2 -8.33 -16.10 10.56
CA ALA A 2 -7.89 -14.72 10.41
C ALA A 2 -7.14 -14.55 9.08
N SER A 3 -7.43 -13.48 8.35
CA SER A 3 -6.66 -13.13 7.15
C SER A 3 -5.19 -12.96 7.49
N PRO A 4 -4.25 -13.54 6.71
CA PRO A 4 -2.83 -13.32 6.92
C PRO A 4 -2.53 -11.82 6.83
N PHE A 5 -1.59 -11.35 7.64
CA PHE A 5 -1.16 -9.96 7.66
C PHE A 5 0.33 -9.84 7.94
N VAL A 6 0.89 -8.71 7.52
CA VAL A 6 2.22 -8.24 7.90
C VAL A 6 2.10 -6.87 8.54
N GLU A 7 3.03 -6.53 9.41
CA GLU A 7 3.18 -5.20 9.99
C GLU A 7 4.45 -4.55 9.42
N LEU A 8 4.34 -3.28 9.07
CA LEU A 8 5.43 -2.50 8.49
C LEU A 8 5.66 -1.27 9.36
N ASP A 9 6.91 -1.06 9.78
CA ASP A 9 7.33 0.20 10.39
C ASP A 9 7.46 1.28 9.31
N VAL A 10 6.62 2.31 9.42
CA VAL A 10 6.60 3.48 8.51
C VAL A 10 6.83 4.71 9.37
N GLU A 11 8.11 5.09 9.51
CA GLU A 11 8.56 6.14 10.42
C GLU A 11 8.04 5.86 11.86
N GLU A 12 7.23 6.76 12.42
CA GLU A 12 6.68 6.66 13.77
C GLU A 12 5.39 5.81 13.85
N ARG A 13 4.99 5.14 12.75
CA ARG A 13 3.73 4.39 12.68
C ARG A 13 3.93 2.95 12.25
N LEU A 14 3.37 2.03 13.04
CA LEU A 14 3.22 0.63 12.65
C LEU A 14 1.95 0.46 11.80
N VAL A 15 2.10 0.03 10.55
CA VAL A 15 1.00 -0.12 9.59
C VAL A 15 0.73 -1.59 9.30
N LYS A 16 -0.51 -2.03 9.58
CA LYS A 16 -0.98 -3.38 9.31
C LYS A 16 -1.46 -3.55 7.87
N VAL A 17 -0.90 -4.50 7.13
CA VAL A 17 -1.30 -4.87 5.77
C VAL A 17 -1.90 -6.28 5.78
N THR A 18 -3.22 -6.36 5.61
CA THR A 18 -3.95 -7.64 5.48
C THR A 18 -3.98 -8.14 4.04
N ASN A 19 -4.04 -9.45 3.85
CA ASN A 19 -4.00 -10.13 2.55
C ASN A 19 -2.80 -9.65 1.69
N PRO A 20 -1.56 -9.74 2.22
CA PRO A 20 -0.38 -9.20 1.54
C PRO A 20 -0.17 -9.83 0.15
N ASP A 21 -0.44 -11.14 0.03
CA ASP A 21 -0.21 -11.92 -1.20
C ASP A 21 -1.37 -11.81 -2.21
N LYS A 22 -2.39 -10.97 -1.95
CA LYS A 22 -3.50 -10.76 -2.89
C LYS A 22 -2.96 -10.09 -4.15
N VAL A 23 -3.08 -10.74 -5.30
CA VAL A 23 -2.75 -10.16 -6.60
C VAL A 23 -3.74 -9.04 -6.93
N LEU A 24 -3.21 -7.82 -7.14
CA LEU A 24 -3.99 -6.66 -7.56
C LEU A 24 -3.79 -6.33 -9.04
N PHE A 25 -2.68 -6.80 -9.63
CA PHE A 25 -2.34 -6.53 -11.04
C PHE A 25 -2.16 -7.85 -11.81
N PRO A 26 -3.25 -8.49 -12.27
CA PRO A 26 -3.20 -9.86 -12.82
C PRO A 26 -2.27 -10.02 -14.04
N ALA A 27 -2.13 -8.98 -14.87
CA ALA A 27 -1.32 -9.03 -16.08
C ALA A 27 0.18 -9.24 -15.80
N ARG A 28 0.65 -8.82 -14.63
CA ARG A 28 2.07 -8.84 -14.23
C ARG A 28 2.30 -9.60 -12.91
N GLY A 29 1.24 -9.92 -12.19
CA GLY A 29 1.25 -10.72 -10.97
C GLY A 29 1.57 -9.94 -9.70
N GLU A 30 1.63 -8.60 -9.72
CA GLU A 30 1.96 -7.85 -8.51
C GLU A 30 0.87 -7.94 -7.44
N THR A 31 1.33 -8.08 -6.22
CA THR A 31 0.50 -8.23 -5.03
C THR A 31 0.20 -6.90 -4.36
N LYS A 32 -0.72 -6.92 -3.39
CA LYS A 32 -1.00 -5.79 -2.52
C LYS A 32 0.25 -5.34 -1.76
N LEU A 33 1.08 -6.27 -1.30
CA LEU A 33 2.31 -5.93 -0.60
C LEU A 33 3.34 -5.26 -1.53
N ASP A 34 3.39 -5.65 -2.80
CA ASP A 34 4.25 -4.98 -3.79
C ASP A 34 3.82 -3.53 -4.03
N LEU A 35 2.52 -3.27 -4.12
CA LEU A 35 2.00 -1.90 -4.23
C LEU A 35 2.35 -1.05 -3.00
N VAL A 36 2.26 -1.62 -1.80
CA VAL A 36 2.67 -0.94 -0.56
C VAL A 36 4.16 -0.61 -0.58
N ARG A 37 5.01 -1.58 -0.94
CA ARG A 37 6.47 -1.39 -1.05
C ARG A 37 6.82 -0.33 -2.10
N TYR A 38 6.10 -0.30 -3.22
CA TYR A 38 6.25 0.75 -4.23
C TYR A 38 6.00 2.14 -3.62
N TYR A 39 4.88 2.33 -2.91
CA TYR A 39 4.60 3.62 -2.25
C TYR A 39 5.65 4.01 -1.21
N LEU A 40 6.21 3.04 -0.46
CA LEU A 40 7.31 3.31 0.46
C LEU A 40 8.57 3.76 -0.29
N SER A 41 8.89 3.16 -1.44
CA SER A 41 10.06 3.53 -2.24
C SER A 41 10.01 4.95 -2.83
N VAL A 42 8.80 5.47 -3.07
CA VAL A 42 8.58 6.83 -3.62
C VAL A 42 7.99 7.81 -2.59
N GLY A 43 7.87 7.37 -1.34
CA GLY A 43 7.09 8.03 -0.29
C GLY A 43 7.49 9.49 -0.08
N GLU A 44 8.78 9.74 0.10
CA GLU A 44 9.33 11.08 0.35
C GLU A 44 8.96 12.08 -0.74
N GLY A 45 9.00 11.65 -2.02
CA GLY A 45 8.65 12.51 -3.15
C GLY A 45 7.14 12.78 -3.21
N ILE A 46 6.33 11.71 -3.17
CA ILE A 46 4.89 11.83 -3.37
C ILE A 46 4.20 12.59 -2.22
N VAL A 47 4.61 12.37 -0.97
CA VAL A 47 3.98 13.05 0.18
C VAL A 47 4.28 14.55 0.21
N ARG A 48 5.44 14.99 -0.27
CA ARG A 48 5.75 16.42 -0.42
C ARG A 48 4.80 17.09 -1.40
N SER A 49 4.52 16.45 -2.54
CA SER A 49 3.59 16.98 -3.54
C SER A 49 2.15 17.03 -3.03
N LEU A 50 1.76 16.10 -2.15
CA LEU A 50 0.40 15.98 -1.61
C LEU A 50 0.18 16.73 -0.28
N ARG A 51 1.22 17.32 0.32
CA ARG A 51 1.14 18.02 1.60
C ARG A 51 0.08 19.13 1.55
N GLU A 52 -0.83 19.12 2.54
CA GLU A 52 -1.94 20.08 2.68
C GLU A 52 -2.90 20.13 1.48
N ARG A 53 -2.97 19.06 0.68
CA ARG A 53 -3.93 18.91 -0.42
C ARG A 53 -4.96 17.84 -0.06
N PRO A 54 -6.27 18.15 -0.07
CA PRO A 54 -7.30 17.12 0.00
C PRO A 54 -7.16 16.15 -1.18
N THR A 55 -7.12 14.85 -0.90
CA THR A 55 -6.97 13.79 -1.91
C THR A 55 -8.14 12.83 -1.90
N GLN A 56 -8.62 12.46 -3.08
CA GLN A 56 -9.59 11.38 -3.25
C GLN A 56 -8.85 10.04 -3.37
N LEU A 57 -9.40 8.99 -2.76
CA LEU A 57 -8.86 7.63 -2.88
C LEU A 57 -9.63 6.85 -3.95
N ARG A 58 -8.95 6.49 -5.03
CA ARG A 58 -9.47 5.50 -5.98
C ARG A 58 -9.07 4.11 -5.49
N ARG A 59 -10.06 3.30 -5.12
CA ARG A 59 -9.85 2.01 -4.45
C ARG A 59 -10.31 0.87 -5.34
N PHE A 60 -9.49 -0.17 -5.42
CA PHE A 60 -9.80 -1.45 -6.08
C PHE A 60 -9.52 -2.58 -5.08
N PRO A 61 -10.47 -2.86 -4.15
CA PRO A 61 -10.24 -3.87 -3.12
C PRO A 61 -9.96 -5.26 -3.69
N ASP A 62 -10.45 -5.54 -4.90
CA ASP A 62 -10.37 -6.84 -5.59
C ASP A 62 -9.40 -6.88 -6.78
N GLY A 63 -8.61 -5.81 -6.98
CA GLY A 63 -7.79 -5.63 -8.17
C GLY A 63 -8.49 -4.77 -9.22
#